data_AF-A0A0E3BPE5-F1
#
_entry.id   AF-A0A0E3BPE5-F1
#
_cell.length_a   1.000
_cell.length_b   1.000
_cell.length_c   1.000
_cell.angle_alpha   90.00
_cell.angle_beta   90.00
_cell.angle_gamma   90.00
#
_symmetry.space_group_name_H-M   'P 1'
#
loop_
_entity.id
_entity.type
_entity.pdbx_description
1 polymer ?
#
loop_
_entity_poly.entity_id
_entity_poly.type
_entity_poly.pdbx_seq_one_letter_code
_entity_poly.pdbx_strand_id
1 'polypeptide(L)' 'MELAQEKSVTSIAFPSISTGIYGYPVELAAQVAVRTVQESLSEHSPIEEVVFCCFSPADLIQYELILNRLAPSESE' A
#
# COMPACT_ATOMS: atom_id res chain seq x y z
N MET A 1 3.98 -2.66 -9.63
CA MET A 1 4.35 -3.95 -9.02
C MET A 1 5.17 -4.80 -9.99
N GLU A 2 4.68 -5.01 -11.21
CA GLU A 2 5.36 -5.79 -12.27
C GLU A 2 6.87 -5.51 -12.40
N LEU A 3 7.30 -4.26 -12.56
CA LEU A 3 8.71 -3.92 -12.69
C LEU A 3 9.55 -4.33 -11.46
N ALA A 4 9.01 -4.15 -10.25
CA ALA A 4 9.69 -4.57 -9.04
C ALA A 4 9.85 -6.09 -8.98
N GLN A 5 8.82 -6.83 -9.41
CA GLN A 5 8.84 -8.29 -9.50
C GLN A 5 9.83 -8.78 -10.57
N GLU A 6 9.83 -8.17 -11.77
CA GLU A 6 10.77 -8.48 -12.86
C GLU A 6 12.22 -8.27 -12.42
N LYS A 7 12.47 -7.23 -11.62
CA LYS A 7 13.80 -6.92 -11.07
C LYS A 7 14.11 -7.69 -9.78
N SER A 8 13.24 -8.61 -9.34
CA SER A 8 13.40 -9.38 -8.11
C SER A 8 13.68 -8.49 -6.88
N VAL A 9 13.01 -7.34 -6.82
CA VAL A 9 13.06 -6.44 -5.67
C VAL A 9 12.32 -7.09 -4.50
N THR A 10 12.95 -7.08 -3.33
CA THR A 10 12.37 -7.68 -2.12
C THR A 10 11.60 -6.66 -1.25
N SER A 11 11.92 -5.38 -1.35
CA SER A 11 11.19 -4.32 -0.63
C SER A 11 10.93 -3.08 -1.49
N ILE A 12 9.74 -2.49 -1.32
CA ILE A 12 9.32 -1.30 -2.08
C ILE A 12 8.53 -0.32 -1.20
N ALA A 13 8.81 0.98 -1.35
CA ALA A 13 8.06 2.03 -0.68
C ALA A 13 7.27 2.87 -1.69
N PHE A 14 5.99 3.12 -1.39
CA PHE A 14 5.13 4.02 -2.16
C PHE A 14 4.74 5.24 -1.34
N PRO A 15 4.86 6.46 -1.88
CA PRO A 15 4.27 7.65 -1.25
C PRO A 15 2.75 7.66 -1.42
N SER A 16 2.07 8.62 -0.81
CA SER A 16 0.64 8.91 -1.03
C SER A 16 0.45 9.50 -2.45
N ILE A 17 0.38 8.64 -3.47
CA ILE A 17 0.34 9.04 -4.88
C ILE A 17 -0.96 9.82 -5.18
N SER A 18 -0.82 10.92 -5.92
CA SER A 18 -1.91 11.80 -6.37
C SER A 18 -2.63 12.63 -5.30
N THR A 19 -2.27 12.53 -4.01
CA THR A 19 -2.98 13.23 -2.92
C THR A 19 -2.44 14.63 -2.60
N GLY A 20 -1.25 14.97 -3.11
CA GLY A 20 -0.64 16.30 -2.98
C GLY A 20 -1.23 17.32 -3.96
N ILE A 21 -0.39 17.87 -4.84
CA ILE A 21 -0.80 18.91 -5.81
C ILE A 21 -1.93 18.46 -6.76
N TYR A 22 -2.08 17.15 -6.98
CA TYR A 22 -3.14 16.59 -7.83
C TYR A 22 -4.49 16.44 -7.10
N GLY A 23 -4.53 16.63 -5.78
CA GLY A 23 -5.76 16.80 -5.02
C GLY A 23 -6.68 15.57 -4.96
N TYR A 24 -6.18 14.37 -5.28
CA TYR A 24 -6.99 13.16 -5.15
C TYR A 24 -7.28 12.86 -3.67
N PRO A 25 -8.53 12.53 -3.29
CA PRO A 25 -8.85 12.29 -1.89
C PRO A 25 -8.04 11.15 -1.28
N VAL A 26 -7.36 11.43 -0.17
CA VAL A 26 -6.44 10.47 0.48
C VAL A 26 -7.12 9.18 0.93
N GLU A 27 -8.37 9.25 1.42
CA GLU A 27 -9.15 8.07 1.80
C GLU A 27 -9.36 7.12 0.61
N LEU A 28 -9.68 7.67 -0.57
CA LEU A 28 -9.87 6.89 -1.80
C LEU A 28 -8.54 6.38 -2.35
N ALA A 29 -7.48 7.20 -2.30
CA ALA A 29 -6.14 6.80 -2.72
C ALA A 29 -5.60 5.64 -1.88
N ALA A 30 -5.72 5.72 -0.55
CA ALA A 30 -5.27 4.67 0.35
C ALA A 30 -6.00 3.34 0.10
N GLN A 31 -7.32 3.39 -0.10
CA GLN A 31 -8.11 2.20 -0.46
C GLN A 31 -7.60 1.53 -1.74
N VAL A 32 -7.41 2.31 -2.81
CA VAL A 32 -6.90 1.81 -4.09
C VAL A 32 -5.48 1.26 -3.92
N ALA A 33 -4.59 2.01 -3.27
CA ALA A 33 -3.19 1.64 -3.11
C ALA A 33 -3.02 0.32 -2.34
N VAL A 34 -3.67 0.20 -1.17
CA VAL A 34 -3.58 -1.00 -0.34
C VAL A 34 -4.17 -2.21 -1.06
N ARG A 35 -5.37 -2.07 -1.65
CA ARG A 35 -6.01 -3.17 -2.38
C ARG A 35 -5.17 -3.63 -3.57
N THR A 36 -4.67 -2.69 -4.38
CA THR A 36 -3.85 -3.03 -5.54
C THR A 36 -2.55 -3.73 -5.14
N VAL A 37 -1.89 -3.27 -4.07
CA VAL A 37 -0.71 -3.96 -3.54
C VAL A 37 -1.07 -5.39 -3.11
N GLN A 38 -2.12 -5.56 -2.31
CA GLN A 38 -2.56 -6.87 -1.84
C GLN A 38 -2.91 -7.83 -2.99
N GLU A 39 -3.62 -7.35 -4.01
CA GLU A 39 -3.98 -8.14 -5.20
C GLU A 39 -2.77 -8.47 -6.09
N SER A 40 -1.72 -7.63 -6.06
CA SER A 40 -0.50 -7.84 -6.85
C SER A 40 0.50 -8.79 -6.18
N LEU A 41 0.40 -8.98 -4.85
CA LEU A 41 1.25 -9.89 -4.09
C LEU A 41 0.67 -11.30 -4.19
N SER A 42 1.23 -12.11 -5.09
CA SER A 42 0.96 -13.54 -5.17
C SER A 42 1.89 -14.33 -4.26
N GLU A 43 1.58 -15.60 -4.01
CA GLU A 43 2.41 -16.53 -3.20
C GLU A 43 3.87 -16.67 -3.70
N HIS A 44 4.11 -16.35 -4.98
CA HIS A 44 5.45 -16.44 -5.60
C HIS A 44 6.08 -15.05 -5.84
N SER A 45 5.53 -13.99 -5.25
CA SER A 45 6.09 -12.65 -5.38
C SER A 45 7.46 -12.59 -4.65
N PRO A 46 8.52 -12.04 -5.28
CA PRO A 46 9.80 -11.83 -4.59
C PRO A 46 9.74 -10.71 -3.54
N ILE A 47 8.65 -9.94 -3.52
CA ILE A 47 8.45 -8.82 -2.61
C ILE A 47 8.00 -9.35 -1.24
N GLU A 48 8.83 -9.12 -0.24
CA GLU A 48 8.62 -9.47 1.17
C GLU A 48 8.01 -8.31 1.96
N GLU A 49 8.32 -7.06 1.58
CA GLU A 49 7.87 -5.87 2.30
C GLU A 49 7.37 -4.77 1.36
N VAL A 50 6.22 -4.19 1.69
CA VAL A 50 5.71 -2.97 1.06
C VAL A 50 5.44 -1.91 2.13
N VAL A 51 6.05 -0.74 1.97
CA VAL A 51 5.91 0.39 2.89
C VAL A 51 5.08 1.50 2.24
N PHE A 52 3.96 1.88 2.86
CA PHE A 52 3.24 3.10 2.49
C PHE A 52 3.85 4.30 3.22
N CYS A 53 4.77 4.99 2.55
CA CYS A 53 5.54 6.10 3.08
C CYS A 53 4.69 7.38 3.14
N CYS A 54 3.97 7.54 4.25
CA CYS A 54 3.10 8.67 4.51
C CYS A 54 3.90 9.91 4.91
N PHE A 55 3.65 11.04 4.26
CA PHE A 55 4.32 12.31 4.58
C PHE A 55 3.66 13.02 5.75
N SER A 56 2.33 12.96 5.86
CA SER A 56 1.57 13.64 6.89
C SER A 56 0.89 12.66 7.87
N PRO A 57 0.59 13.09 9.11
CA PRO A 57 -0.21 12.31 10.03
C PRO A 57 -1.62 11.99 9.49
N ALA A 58 -2.19 12.88 8.67
CA ALA A 58 -3.49 12.67 8.05
C ALA A 58 -3.45 11.50 7.04
N ASP A 59 -2.38 11.39 6.26
CA ASP A 59 -2.17 10.23 5.38
C ASP A 59 -2.06 8.94 6.20
N LEU A 60 -1.20 8.95 7.23
CA LEU A 60 -0.95 7.77 8.06
C LEU A 60 -2.24 7.21 8.66
N ILE A 61 -3.09 8.08 9.24
CA ILE A 61 -4.38 7.68 9.82
C ILE A 61 -5.25 6.93 8.80
N GLN A 62 -5.28 7.39 7.55
CA GLN A 62 -6.09 6.74 6.51
C GLN A 62 -5.51 5.38 6.12
N TYR A 63 -4.19 5.28 5.94
CA TYR A 63 -3.53 4.02 5.62
C TYR A 63 -3.68 2.98 6.75
N GLU A 64 -3.50 3.39 8.01
CA GLU A 64 -3.71 2.52 9.18
C GLU A 64 -5.15 2.00 9.26
N LEU A 65 -6.14 2.87 9.06
CA LEU A 65 -7.55 2.48 9.08
C LEU A 65 -7.88 1.44 8.00
N ILE A 66 -7.35 1.63 6.78
CA ILE A 66 -7.59 0.70 5.68
C ILE A 66 -6.85 -0.64 5.90
N LEU A 67 -5.60 -0.61 6.35
CA LEU A 67 -4.83 -1.82 6.66
C LEU A 67 -5.52 -2.64 7.76
N ASN A 68 -5.98 -2.00 8.83
CA ASN A 68 -6.69 -2.68 9.92
C ASN A 68 -8.04 -3.26 9.48
N ARG A 69 -8.70 -2.69 8.47
CA ARG A 69 -9.95 -3.22 7.92
C ARG A 69 -9.72 -4.46 7.05
N LEU A 70 -8.58 -4.51 6.35
CA LEU A 70 -8.23 -5.58 5.41
C LEU A 70 -7.40 -6.69 6.04
N ALA A 71 -6.85 -6.46 7.24
CA ALA A 71 -6.22 -7.50 8.03
C ALA A 71 -7.26 -8.62 8.27
N PRO A 72 -6.95 -9.88 7.90
CA PRO A 72 -7.77 -11.00 8.34
C PRO A 72 -7.78 -10.97 9.87
N SER A 73 -8.95 -11.19 10.48
CA SER A 73 -9.05 -11.47 11.91
C SER A 73 -8.04 -12.57 12.22
N GLU A 74 -7.03 -12.28 13.06
CA GLU A 74 -6.09 -13.28 13.54
C GLU A 74 -6.91 -14.49 13.98
N SER A 75 -6.74 -15.61 13.26
CA SER A 75 -7.35 -16.87 13.64
C SER A 75 -6.46 -17.41 14.76
N GLU A 76 -7.00 -17.45 15.98
CA GLU A 76 -6.41 -18.14 17.15
C GLU A 76 -6.03 -19.60 16.83
#